data_AF-A0A8W8KQ57-F1
#
_entry.id   AF-A0A8W8KQ57-F1
#
_cell.length_a   1.000
_cell.length_b   1.000
_cell.length_c   1.000
_cell.angle_alpha   90.00
_cell.angle_beta   90.00
_cell.angle_gamma   90.00
#
_symmetry.space_group_name_H-M   'P 1'
#
loop_
_entity.id
_entity.type
_entity.pdbx_description
1 polymer ?
#
loop_
_entity_poly.entity_id
_entity_poly.type
_entity_poly.pdbx_seq_one_letter_code
_entity_poly.pdbx_strand_id
1 'polypeptide(L)' 'ELSWLMVIQDPPMCMEWQFTGSEFKSETMRSFTKSGDQVQFVVWPALYLHDNGALVAKAIVQGMKTEKKGRKNQK' A
#
# COMPACT_ATOMS: atom_id res chain seq x y z
N GLU A 1 3.77 10.47 -18.30
CA GLU A 1 3.94 11.94 -18.15
C GLU A 1 3.97 12.41 -16.68
N LEU A 2 3.20 11.82 -15.74
CA LEU A 2 3.22 12.21 -14.32
C LEU A 2 4.56 12.01 -13.59
N SER A 3 5.35 11.00 -13.98
CA SER A 3 6.66 10.71 -13.36
C SER A 3 7.66 11.85 -13.49
N TRP A 4 7.57 12.63 -14.57
CA TRP A 4 8.45 13.77 -14.79
C TRP A 4 8.11 14.92 -13.83
N LEU A 5 6.82 15.18 -13.62
CA LEU A 5 6.32 16.22 -12.70
C LEU A 5 6.72 15.96 -11.24
N MET A 6 6.85 14.70 -10.84
CA MET A 6 7.26 14.31 -9.48
C MET A 6 8.74 14.59 -9.19
N VAL A 7 9.59 14.55 -10.22
CA VAL A 7 11.05 14.79 -10.08
C VAL A 7 11.40 16.27 -10.10
N ILE A 8 10.61 17.11 -10.79
CA ILE A 8 10.88 18.55 -10.89
C ILE A 8 10.42 19.36 -9.66
N GLN A 9 9.71 18.74 -8.71
CA GLN A 9 9.39 19.39 -7.44
C GLN A 9 10.68 19.59 -6.63
N ASP A 10 10.75 20.68 -5.87
CA ASP A 10 11.86 20.96 -4.94
C ASP A 10 11.29 21.13 -3.51
N PRO A 11 11.42 20.12 -2.62
CA PRO A 11 12.09 18.82 -2.80
C PRO A 11 11.32 17.81 -3.68
N PRO A 12 12.00 16.83 -4.32
CA PRO A 12 11.36 15.82 -5.16
C PRO A 12 10.36 14.95 -4.39
N MET A 13 9.28 14.56 -5.06
CA MET A 13 8.28 13.66 -4.46
C MET A 13 8.81 12.24 -4.30
N CYS A 14 8.32 11.54 -3.28
CA CYS A 14 8.74 10.17 -2.97
C CYS A 14 7.61 9.16 -3.20
N MET A 15 7.97 7.97 -3.66
CA MET A 15 7.06 6.83 -3.84
C MET A 15 7.43 5.67 -2.94
N GLU A 16 6.45 5.14 -2.21
CA GLU A 16 6.63 3.93 -1.39
C GLU A 16 5.86 2.75 -1.98
N TRP A 17 6.58 1.65 -2.23
CA TRP A 17 6.05 0.41 -2.81
C TRP A 17 6.08 -0.76 -1.82
N GLN A 18 6.72 -0.59 -0.66
CA GLN A 18 7.06 -1.69 0.26
C GLN A 18 5.89 -2.07 1.19
N PHE A 19 4.72 -2.31 0.61
CA PHE A 19 3.52 -2.73 1.36
C PHE A 19 3.17 -4.20 1.17
N THR A 20 3.84 -4.92 0.26
CA THR A 20 3.53 -6.33 0.01
C THR A 20 3.81 -7.18 1.25
N GLY A 21 2.81 -7.93 1.71
CA GLY A 21 2.87 -8.73 2.93
C GLY A 21 2.57 -7.97 4.23
N SER A 22 2.43 -6.64 4.18
CA SER A 22 2.04 -5.86 5.37
C SER A 22 0.53 -5.97 5.64
N GLU A 23 0.14 -5.61 6.85
CA GLU A 23 -1.28 -5.44 7.19
C GLU A 23 -1.88 -4.26 6.43
N PHE A 24 -3.16 -4.38 6.08
CA PHE A 24 -3.89 -3.32 5.41
C PHE A 24 -4.18 -2.16 6.38
N LYS A 25 -3.60 -0.99 6.12
CA LYS A 25 -3.84 0.24 6.89
C LYS A 25 -4.67 1.23 6.08
N SER A 26 -5.90 1.49 6.51
CA SER A 26 -6.83 2.42 5.83
C SER A 26 -6.30 3.87 5.76
N GLU A 27 -5.40 4.25 6.66
CA GLU A 27 -4.79 5.59 6.67
C GLU A 27 -3.88 5.81 5.46
N THR A 28 -3.03 4.85 5.11
CA THR A 28 -2.04 4.97 4.03
C THR A 28 -2.41 4.21 2.75
N MET A 29 -3.39 3.30 2.84
CA MET A 29 -3.75 2.39 1.75
C MET A 29 -5.25 2.41 1.43
N ARG A 30 -5.58 2.13 0.17
CA ARG A 30 -6.92 1.91 -0.34
C ARG A 30 -6.95 0.58 -1.11
N SER A 31 -8.00 -0.22 -0.91
CA SER A 31 -8.18 -1.46 -1.68
C SER A 31 -8.51 -1.16 -3.14
N PHE A 32 -7.90 -1.91 -4.07
CA PHE A 32 -8.21 -1.79 -5.51
C PHE A 32 -9.56 -2.41 -5.84
N THR A 33 -9.68 -3.74 -5.71
CA THR A 33 -10.94 -4.47 -5.93
C THR A 33 -11.35 -5.33 -4.75
N LYS A 34 -10.40 -6.04 -4.13
CA LYS A 34 -10.67 -6.89 -2.96
C LYS A 34 -10.11 -6.27 -1.69
N SER A 35 -10.95 -6.22 -0.66
CA SER A 35 -10.53 -5.94 0.71
C SER A 35 -10.09 -7.23 1.42
N GLY A 36 -9.07 -7.12 2.25
CA GLY A 36 -8.49 -8.20 3.03
C GLY A 36 -7.52 -7.63 4.05
N ASP A 37 -7.20 -8.43 5.06
CA ASP A 37 -6.41 -7.97 6.22
C ASP A 37 -4.92 -7.84 5.87
N GLN A 38 -4.47 -8.52 4.81
CA GLN A 38 -3.11 -8.46 4.31
C GLN A 38 -3.04 -7.95 2.88
N VAL A 39 -1.97 -7.23 2.58
CA VAL A 39 -1.66 -6.78 1.22
C VAL A 39 -1.01 -7.92 0.45
N GLN A 40 -1.66 -8.36 -0.63
CA GLN A 40 -1.13 -9.39 -1.52
C GLN A 40 -0.12 -8.80 -2.51
N PHE A 41 -0.45 -7.66 -3.11
CA PHE A 41 0.43 -6.91 -3.99
C PHE A 41 -0.02 -5.45 -4.09
N VAL A 42 0.93 -4.59 -4.45
CA VAL A 42 0.71 -3.16 -4.67
C VAL A 42 0.35 -2.92 -6.13
N VAL A 43 -0.79 -2.26 -6.36
CA VAL A 43 -1.24 -1.84 -7.70
C VAL A 43 -0.68 -0.45 -8.03
N TRP A 44 -0.66 0.45 -7.04
CA TRP A 44 -0.11 1.79 -7.14
C TRP A 44 0.56 2.19 -5.81
N PRO A 45 1.72 2.86 -5.82
CA PRO A 45 2.45 3.20 -4.60
C PRO A 45 1.74 4.30 -3.83
N ALA A 46 2.13 4.46 -2.56
CA ALA A 46 1.83 5.67 -1.83
C ALA A 46 2.72 6.80 -2.36
N LEU A 47 2.15 7.99 -2.50
CA LEU A 47 2.88 9.19 -2.91
C LEU A 47 3.01 10.14 -1.74
N TYR A 48 4.23 10.59 -1.49
CA TYR A 48 4.57 11.57 -0.47
C TYR A 48 5.09 12.84 -1.12
N LEU A 49 4.86 13.98 -0.47
CA LEU A 49 5.30 15.28 -0.99
C LEU A 49 6.83 15.33 -1.16
N HIS A 50 7.55 14.71 -0.23
CA HIS A 50 8.99 14.45 -0.26
C HIS A 50 9.32 13.36 0.76
N ASP A 51 10.60 13.01 0.92
CA ASP A 51 11.01 12.05 1.94
C ASP A 51 10.60 12.51 3.35
N ASN A 52 9.95 11.64 4.11
CA ASN A 52 9.27 11.93 5.39
C ASN A 52 8.22 13.07 5.35
N GLY A 53 7.75 13.45 4.17
CA GLY A 53 6.73 14.47 3.97
C GLY A 53 5.30 13.95 4.21
N ALA A 54 4.32 14.84 4.06
CA ALA A 54 2.91 14.47 4.16
C ALA A 54 2.49 13.52 3.02
N LEU A 55 1.55 12.61 3.33
CA LEU A 55 0.96 11.71 2.34
C LEU A 55 0.08 12.52 1.36
N VAL A 56 0.43 12.49 0.09
CA VAL A 56 -0.31 13.16 -1.00
C VAL A 56 -1.36 12.23 -1.58
N ALA A 57 -1.01 10.96 -1.78
CA ALA A 57 -1.93 9.94 -2.28
C ALA A 57 -1.71 8.59 -1.61
N LYS A 58 -2.81 7.94 -1.21
CA LYS A 58 -2.79 6.60 -0.63
C LYS A 58 -2.35 5.56 -1.65
N ALA A 59 -1.60 4.55 -1.19
CA ALA A 59 -1.29 3.38 -2.00
C ALA A 59 -2.57 2.66 -2.41
N ILE A 60 -2.61 2.16 -3.64
CA ILE A 60 -3.69 1.28 -4.10
C ILE A 60 -3.16 -0.15 -4.03
N VAL A 61 -3.80 -0.97 -3.21
CA VAL A 61 -3.32 -2.33 -2.90
C VAL A 61 -4.42 -3.36 -3.12
N GLN A 62 -4.04 -4.57 -3.51
CA GLN A 62 -4.97 -5.69 -3.55
C GLN A 62 -4.89 -6.46 -2.23
N GLY A 63 -6.00 -6.53 -1.50
CA GLY A 63 -6.09 -7.28 -0.25
C GLY A 63 -6.33 -8.76 -0.48
N MET A 64 -5.75 -9.59 0.39
CA MET A 64 -6.06 -11.01 0.51
C MET A 64 -6.54 -11.29 1.93
N LYS A 65 -7.60 -12.10 2.05
CA LYS A 65 -8.03 -12.62 3.35
C LYS A 65 -7.08 -13.73 3.74
N THR A 66 -6.39 -13.60 4.86
CA THR A 66 -5.68 -14.72 5.46
C THR A 66 -6.71 -15.73 5.96
N GLU A 67 -6.78 -16.89 5.32
CA GLU A 67 -7.52 -18.02 5.88
C GLU A 67 -6.82 -18.43 7.18
N LYS A 68 -7.45 -18.13 8.33
CA LYS A 68 -7.04 -18.76 9.59
C LYS A 68 -7.30 -20.25 9.45
N LYS A 69 -6.25 -21.03 9.14
CA LYS A 69 -6.30 -22.50 9.24
C LYS A 69 -6.70 -22.84 10.67
N GLY A 70 -7.99 -23.13 10.86
CA GLY A 70 -8.51 -23.61 12.13
C GLY A 70 -7.73 -24.86 12.51
N ARG A 71 -7.02 -24.79 13.64
CA ARG A 71 -6.40 -25.93 14.31
C ARG A 71 -7.52 -26.90 14.65
N LYS A 72 -7.81 -27.86 13.76
CA LYS A 72 -8.66 -29.01 14.11
C LYS A 72 -7.89 -29.80 15.14
N ASN A 73 -8.32 -29.72 16.40
CA ASN A 73 -7.86 -30.61 17.47
C ASN A 73 -8.04 -32.05 17.00
N GLN A 74 -6.93 -32.78 16.90
CA GLN A 74 -6.94 -34.22 16.68
C GLN A 74 -7.29 -34.88 18.02
N LYS A 75 -8.39 -35.65 17.99
CA LYS A 75 -8.90 -36.50 19.09
C LYS A 75 -7.86 -37.49 19.58
#